data_AF-X1NUY7-F1
#
_entry.id   AF-X1NUY7-F1
#
_cell.length_a   1.000
_cell.length_b   1.000
_cell.length_c   1.000
_cell.angle_alpha   90.00
_cell.angle_beta   90.00
_cell.angle_gamma   90.00
#
_symmetry.space_group_name_H-M   'P 1'
#
loop_
_entity.id
_entity.type
_entity.pdbx_description
1 polymer ?
#
loop_
_entity_poly.entity_id
_entity_poly.type
_entity_poly.pdbx_seq_one_letter_code
_entity_poly.pdbx_strand_id
1 'polypeptide(L)' 'RLRDSLEIGLRIGKGVVIVNDLIFNTLYTCQKCRVSLPELEPRLFSFNSPYGACSECRGLGEKLEVSPKLVIPNPNYL' A
#
# COMPACT_ATOMS: atom_id res chain seq x y z
N ARG A 1 6.76 28.76 20.95
CA ARG A 1 7.32 27.79 21.92
C ARG A 1 6.90 26.36 21.59
N LEU A 2 5.64 25.94 21.79
CA LEU A 2 5.22 24.55 21.51
C LEU A 2 5.48 24.13 20.05
N ARG A 3 5.06 24.95 19.09
CA ARG A 3 5.29 24.72 17.65
C ARG A 3 6.78 24.54 17.34
N ASP A 4 7.62 25.45 17.83
CA ASP A 4 9.06 25.44 17.57
C ASP A 4 9.72 24.18 18.14
N SER A 5 9.34 23.79 19.36
CA SER A 5 9.80 22.54 19.98
C SER A 5 9.34 21.31 19.20
N LEU A 6 8.10 21.30 18.71
CA LEU A 6 7.56 20.21 17.90
C LEU A 6 8.29 20.11 16.55
N GLU A 7 8.55 21.25 15.91
CA GLU A 7 9.25 21.32 14.62
C GLU A 7 10.69 20.83 14.74
N ILE A 8 11.41 21.24 15.78
CA ILE A 8 12.76 20.74 16.07
C ILE A 8 12.71 19.24 16.37
N GLY A 9 11.78 18.80 17.22
CA GLY A 9 11.60 17.39 17.59
C GLY A 9 11.33 16.50 16.37
N LEU A 10 10.39 16.90 15.51
CA LEU A 10 10.09 16.21 14.26
C LEU A 10 11.29 16.21 13.30
N ARG A 11 12.04 17.31 13.20
CA ARG A 11 13.23 17.39 12.33
C ARG A 11 14.32 16.41 12.77
N ILE A 12 14.63 16.38 14.07
CA ILE A 12 15.62 15.45 14.64
C ILE A 12 15.12 14.00 14.57
N GLY A 13 13.84 13.79 14.88
CA GLY A 13 13.17 12.49 14.86
C GLY A 13 12.72 12.02 13.47
N LYS A 14 13.15 12.68 12.39
CA LYS A 14 12.86 12.31 10.99
C LYS A 14 11.35 12.13 10.71
N GLY A 15 10.55 13.09 11.19
CA GLY A 15 9.10 13.09 11.05
C GLY A 15 8.36 12.33 12.15
N VAL A 16 9.04 11.88 13.21
CA VAL A 16 8.43 11.22 14.38
C VAL A 16 8.76 11.99 15.66
N VAL A 17 7.80 12.12 16.58
CA VAL A 17 7.99 12.74 17.90
C VAL A 17 7.19 12.00 18.95
N ILE A 18 7.70 11.95 20.18
CA ILE A 18 7.01 11.35 21.33
C ILE A 18 6.68 12.46 22.34
N VAL A 19 5.43 12.54 22.76
CA VAL A 19 4.94 13.52 23.74
C VAL A 19 4.07 12.78 24.74
N ASN A 20 4.48 12.75 26.02
CA ASN A 20 3.78 12.04 27.10
C ASN A 20 3.39 10.59 26.73
N ASP A 21 4.38 9.81 26.29
CA ASP A 21 4.23 8.41 25.82
C ASP A 21 3.31 8.20 24.59
N LEU A 22 2.81 9.29 23.98
CA LEU A 22 2.10 9.24 22.71
C LEU A 22 3.06 9.51 21.56
N ILE A 23 3.02 8.64 20.55
CA ILE A 23 3.80 8.81 19.32
C ILE A 23 2.97 9.64 18.34
N PHE A 24 3.59 10.62 17.72
CA PHE A 24 3.05 11.38 16.59
C PHE A 24 4.03 11.27 15.42
N ASN A 25 3.52 11.24 14.19
CA ASN A 25 4.36 11.28 13.00
C ASN A 25 3.71 12.11 11.89
N THR A 26 4.54 12.62 10.98
CA THR A 26 4.12 13.34 9.76
C THR A 26 4.24 12.45 8.52
N LEU A 27 4.37 11.14 8.70
CA LEU A 27 4.59 10.16 7.65
C LEU A 27 3.28 9.42 7.38
N TYR A 28 3.13 8.79 6.22
CA TYR A 28 2.00 7.91 5.94
C TYR A 28 2.18 6.52 6.58
N THR A 29 2.56 6.48 7.87
CA THR A 29 2.88 5.25 8.60
C THR A 29 1.93 5.00 9.76
N CYS A 30 1.31 3.83 9.76
CA CYS A 30 0.43 3.32 10.82
C CYS A 30 1.25 2.86 12.03
N GLN A 31 1.05 3.45 13.20
CA GLN A 31 1.79 3.07 14.42
C GLN A 31 1.37 1.69 14.97
N LYS A 32 0.11 1.31 14.78
CA LYS A 32 -0.42 0.02 15.28
C LYS A 32 0.07 -1.17 14.45
N CYS A 33 0.09 -0.99 13.14
CA CYS A 33 0.29 -2.06 12.16
C CYS A 33 1.64 -1.98 11.43
N ARG A 34 2.41 -0.91 11.64
CA ARG A 34 3.73 -0.65 11.03
C ARG A 34 3.75 -0.65 9.49
N VAL A 35 2.57 -0.47 8.87
CA VAL A 35 2.45 -0.29 7.42
C VAL A 35 2.81 1.15 7.09
N SER A 36 3.67 1.34 6.08
CA SER A 36 3.97 2.64 5.51
C SER A 36 3.46 2.71 4.08
N LEU A 37 2.72 3.77 3.77
CA LEU A 37 2.31 4.07 2.41
C LEU A 37 3.29 5.06 1.77
N PRO A 38 3.43 5.04 0.44
CA PRO A 38 4.07 6.12 -0.30
C PRO A 38 3.26 7.42 -0.17
N GLU A 39 3.87 8.53 -0.59
CA GLU A 39 3.17 9.81 -0.69
C GLU A 39 1.98 9.69 -1.65
N LEU A 40 0.84 10.28 -1.26
CA LEU A 40 -0.40 10.13 -2.01
C LEU A 40 -0.34 10.94 -3.31
N GLU A 41 -0.21 10.23 -4.42
CA GLU A 41 -0.21 10.81 -5.76
C GLU A 41 -1.30 10.15 -6.63
N PRO A 42 -1.90 10.88 -7.59
CA PRO A 42 -2.94 10.32 -8.48
C PRO A 42 -2.52 9.03 -9.20
N ARG A 43 -1.22 8.90 -9.54
CA ARG A 43 -0.67 7.72 -10.24
C ARG A 43 -0.71 6.43 -9.43
N LEU A 44 -0.85 6.50 -8.10
CA LEU A 44 -1.04 5.32 -7.23
C LEU A 44 -2.43 4.71 -7.40
N PHE A 45 -3.39 5.49 -7.91
CA PHE A 45 -4.77 5.04 -8.15
C PHE A 45 -5.01 4.68 -9.62
N SER A 46 -4.00 4.80 -10.47
CA SER A 46 -4.10 4.45 -11.89
C SER A 46 -3.63 3.02 -12.10
N PHE A 47 -4.55 2.13 -12.49
CA PHE A 47 -4.22 0.76 -12.90
C PHE A 47 -3.41 0.72 -14.21
N ASN A 48 -3.38 1.82 -14.97
CA ASN A 48 -2.55 1.99 -16.17
C ASN A 48 -1.12 2.46 -15.85
N SER A 49 -0.81 2.69 -14.57
CA SER A 49 0.51 3.11 -14.11
C SER A 49 1.17 1.96 -13.35
N PRO A 50 2.47 1.67 -13.56
CA PRO A 50 3.16 0.63 -12.80
C PRO A 50 3.17 0.91 -11.28
N TYR A 51 2.97 2.16 -10.87
CA TYR A 51 2.90 2.56 -9.46
C TYR A 51 1.57 2.19 -8.78
N GLY A 52 0.46 2.14 -9.54
CA GLY A 52 -0.88 1.82 -9.02
C GLY A 52 -1.41 0.46 -9.48
N ALA A 53 -0.76 -0.16 -10.47
CA ALA A 53 -1.14 -1.46 -10.98
C ALA A 53 -0.82 -2.58 -9.98
N CYS A 54 -1.76 -3.51 -9.81
CA CYS A 54 -1.51 -4.75 -9.08
C CYS A 54 -0.36 -5.53 -9.75
N SER A 55 0.61 -6.00 -8.97
CA SER A 55 1.79 -6.73 -9.47
C SER A 55 1.44 -8.06 -10.13
N GLU A 56 0.32 -8.67 -9.74
CA GLU A 56 -0.07 -10.00 -10.22
C GLU A 56 -0.83 -9.97 -11.56
N CYS A 57 -1.74 -9.02 -11.74
CA CYS A 57 -2.54 -8.89 -12.96
C CYS A 57 -2.12 -7.69 -13.83
N ARG A 58 -1.10 -6.94 -13.40
CA ARG A 58 -0.58 -5.74 -14.10
C ARG A 58 -1.65 -4.71 -14.43
N GLY A 59 -2.63 -4.56 -13.54
CA GLY A 59 -3.72 -3.59 -13.70
C GLY A 59 -4.89 -4.06 -14.57
N LEU A 60 -4.89 -5.29 -15.09
CA LEU A 60 -5.99 -5.83 -15.88
C LEU A 60 -7.22 -6.22 -15.05
N GLY A 61 -7.01 -6.60 -13.79
CA GLY A 61 -8.09 -7.06 -12.90
C GLY A 61 -8.49 -8.53 -13.09
N GLU A 62 -7.90 -9.23 -14.05
CA GLU A 62 -8.13 -10.65 -14.33
C GLU A 62 -6.84 -11.40 -14.62
N LYS A 63 -6.89 -12.73 -14.52
CA LYS A 63 -5.81 -13.65 -14.92
C LYS A 63 -6.39 -14.68 -15.89
N LEU A 64 -5.64 -14.95 -16.96
CA LEU A 64 -5.98 -16.04 -17.87
C LEU A 64 -5.48 -17.35 -17.28
N GLU A 65 -6.42 -18.18 -16.85
CA GLU A 65 -6.14 -19.49 -16.27
C GLU A 65 -6.84 -20.59 -17.09
N VAL A 66 -6.22 -21.78 -17.14
CA VAL A 66 -6.81 -22.92 -17.82
C VAL A 66 -7.96 -23.45 -16.98
N SER A 67 -9.16 -23.48 -17.56
CA SER A 67 -10.34 -24.07 -16.91
C SER A 67 -10.34 -25.59 -17.13
N PRO A 68 -10.31 -26.42 -16.07
CA PRO A 68 -10.35 -27.88 -16.20
C PRO A 68 -11.58 -28.39 -16.96
N LYS A 69 -12.72 -27.68 -16.85
CA LYS A 69 -13.97 -28.02 -17.55
C LYS A 69 -13.88 -27.82 -19.06
N LEU A 70 -12.99 -26.92 -19.53
CA LEU A 70 -12.77 -26.69 -20.95
C LEU A 70 -11.68 -27.61 -21.53
N VAL A 71 -10.89 -28.26 -20.66
CA VAL A 71 -9.84 -29.22 -21.07
C VAL A 71 -10.44 -30.57 -21.46
N ILE A 72 -11.51 -31.01 -20.78
CA ILE A 72 -12.19 -32.29 -21.06
C ILE A 72 -13.51 -32.01 -21.79
N PRO A 73 -13.60 -32.25 -23.11
CA PRO A 73 -14.80 -31.94 -23.89
C PRO A 73 -16.00 -32.84 -23.53
N ASN A 74 -15.75 -34.06 -23.05
CA ASN A 74 -16.78 -35.01 -22.63
C ASN A 74 -16.61 -35.35 -21.13
N PRO A 75 -17.50 -34.88 -20.24
CA PRO A 75 -17.45 -35.16 -18.80
C PRO A 75 -17.59 -36.64 -18.43
N ASN A 76 -18.15 -37.47 -19.32
CA ASN A 76 -18.47 -38.89 -19.08
C ASN A 76 -17.48 -39.82 -19.78
N TYR A 77 -16.19 -39.46 -19.81
CA TYR A 77 -15.16 -40.27 -20.48
C TYR A 77 -14.71 -41.50 -19.63
N LEU A 78 -15.23 -41.64 -18.42
CA LEU A 78 -15.00 -42.77 -17.49
C LEU A 78 -16.26 -43.61 -17.34
#